data_AF-A0A662Q562-F1
#
_entry.id   AF-A0A662Q562-F1
#
_cell.length_a   1.000
_cell.length_b   1.000
_cell.length_c   1.000
_cell.angle_alpha   90.00
_cell.angle_beta   90.00
_cell.angle_gamma   90.00
#
_symmetry.space_group_name_H-M   'P 1'
#
loop_
_entity.id
_entity.type
_entity.pdbx_description
1 polymer ?
#
loop_
_entity_poly.entity_id
_entity_poly.type
_entity_poly.pdbx_seq_one_letter_code
_entity_poly.pdbx_strand_id
1 'polypeptide(L)'
;ISLRRPRVRIARRRLLENYFSGKRMDSAILLPETLRISAAKAEGLMERHEVLFYGSPYGLIPYTLRYTYPFSQTNYPKTLIIECLDEILEEILRQFRIAGYRRAYIMRARSRHLMRLEEELVRRLRELGVEVEELKDVRQLTARNE
;
A
#
# COMPACT_ATOMS: atom_id res chain seq x y z
N ILE A 1 12.67 13.46 11.57
CA ILE A 1 13.12 12.35 10.66
C ILE A 1 12.74 12.76 9.25
N SER A 2 13.64 12.70 8.25
CA SER A 2 13.36 13.18 6.89
C SER A 2 13.24 12.02 5.90
N LEU A 3 12.26 12.06 5.00
CA LEU A 3 12.11 11.12 3.88
C LEU A 3 13.27 11.18 2.88
N ARG A 4 14.05 12.27 2.90
CA ARG A 4 15.25 12.45 2.07
C ARG A 4 16.46 11.64 2.55
N ARG A 5 16.35 10.94 3.69
CA ARG A 5 17.42 10.07 4.19
C ARG A 5 17.81 9.06 3.10
N PRO A 6 19.12 8.87 2.82
CA PRO A 6 19.57 7.96 1.77
C PRO A 6 18.98 6.55 1.87
N ARG A 7 18.82 6.03 3.10
CA ARG A 7 18.22 4.71 3.33
C ARG A 7 16.76 4.61 2.86
N VAL A 8 15.96 5.67 3.02
CA VAL A 8 14.57 5.70 2.54
C VAL A 8 14.52 5.69 1.02
N ARG A 9 15.34 6.53 0.38
CA ARG A 9 15.47 6.57 -1.07
C ARG A 9 15.92 5.24 -1.66
N ILE A 10 16.92 4.58 -1.06
CA ILE A 10 17.41 3.27 -1.51
C ILE A 10 16.32 2.21 -1.38
N ALA A 11 15.59 2.17 -0.26
CA ALA A 11 14.52 1.21 -0.05
C ALA A 11 13.36 1.39 -1.04
N ARG A 12 12.91 2.63 -1.27
CA ARG A 12 11.90 2.96 -2.30
C ARG A 12 12.35 2.49 -3.69
N ARG A 13 13.58 2.83 -4.08
CA ARG A 13 14.14 2.42 -5.36
C ARG A 13 14.15 0.89 -5.51
N ARG A 14 14.60 0.16 -4.48
CA ARG A 14 14.62 -1.31 -4.49
C ARG A 14 13.23 -1.92 -4.58
N LEU A 15 12.22 -1.34 -3.93
CA LEU A 15 10.83 -1.80 -4.08
C LEU A 15 10.36 -1.66 -5.53
N LEU A 16 10.65 -0.52 -6.16
CA LEU A 16 10.31 -0.30 -7.56
C LEU A 16 11.03 -1.28 -8.49
N GLU A 17 12.34 -1.39 -8.37
CA GLU A 17 13.21 -2.17 -9.27
C GLU A 17 13.02 -3.68 -9.12
N ASN A 18 12.82 -4.18 -7.90
CA ASN A 18 12.86 -5.62 -7.63
C ASN A 18 11.49 -6.25 -7.39
N TYR A 19 10.46 -5.44 -7.14
CA TYR A 19 9.15 -5.96 -6.77
C TYR A 19 8.02 -5.41 -7.66
N PHE A 20 7.89 -4.09 -7.81
CA PHE A 20 6.78 -3.53 -8.60
C PHE A 20 6.98 -3.66 -10.11
N SER A 21 8.22 -3.65 -10.60
CA SER A 21 8.57 -3.81 -12.03
C SER A 21 8.24 -5.19 -12.62
N GLY A 22 8.07 -6.22 -11.79
CA GLY A 22 8.02 -7.63 -12.22
C GLY A 22 6.66 -8.31 -12.06
N LYS A 23 5.56 -7.55 -12.00
CA LYS A 23 4.28 -8.07 -11.48
C LYS A 23 3.39 -8.78 -12.48
N ARG A 24 2.54 -9.63 -11.89
CA ARG A 24 1.73 -10.69 -12.54
C ARG A 24 0.22 -10.50 -12.45
N MET A 25 -0.27 -9.55 -11.64
CA MET A 25 -1.68 -9.39 -11.28
C MET A 25 -2.18 -7.99 -11.67
N ASP A 26 -3.41 -7.89 -12.18
CA ASP A 26 -4.02 -6.63 -12.63
C ASP A 26 -4.62 -5.78 -11.48
N SER A 27 -4.75 -6.37 -10.28
CA SER A 27 -5.43 -5.74 -9.16
C SER A 27 -4.66 -5.85 -7.85
N ALA A 28 -4.84 -4.84 -7.00
CA ALA A 28 -4.22 -4.74 -5.69
C ALA A 28 -5.24 -4.49 -4.58
N ILE A 29 -5.04 -5.12 -3.43
CA ILE A 29 -5.72 -4.84 -2.18
C ILE A 29 -4.82 -3.95 -1.33
N LEU A 30 -5.30 -2.76 -0.97
CA LEU A 30 -4.58 -1.81 -0.14
C LEU A 30 -5.13 -1.85 1.29
N LEU A 31 -4.28 -2.29 2.22
CA LEU A 31 -4.59 -2.39 3.63
C LEU A 31 -3.84 -1.30 4.41
N PRO A 32 -4.44 -0.69 5.45
CA PRO A 32 -3.70 0.24 6.29
C PRO A 32 -2.59 -0.51 7.04
N GLU A 33 -1.41 0.09 7.21
CA GLU A 33 -0.27 -0.52 7.90
C GLU A 33 -0.60 -1.01 9.32
N THR A 34 -1.60 -0.41 9.95
CA THR A 34 -2.07 -0.77 11.29
C THR A 34 -2.91 -2.04 11.31
N LEU A 35 -3.40 -2.52 10.16
CA LEU A 35 -4.23 -3.71 10.08
C LEU A 35 -3.38 -4.97 10.27
N ARG A 36 -3.80 -5.82 11.21
CA ARG A 36 -3.28 -7.18 11.34
C ARG A 36 -4.21 -8.14 10.60
N ILE A 37 -3.62 -8.97 9.76
CA ILE A 37 -4.30 -10.02 9.00
C ILE A 37 -3.52 -11.32 9.26
N SER A 38 -4.23 -12.44 9.43
CA SER A 38 -3.60 -13.75 9.58
C SER A 38 -2.92 -14.18 8.28
N ALA A 39 -1.89 -15.03 8.37
CA ALA A 39 -1.20 -15.59 7.21
C ALA A 39 -2.18 -16.31 6.27
N ALA A 40 -2.99 -17.24 6.79
CA ALA A 40 -3.98 -17.98 6.00
C ALA A 40 -4.95 -17.04 5.24
N LYS A 41 -5.37 -15.93 5.86
CA LYS A 41 -6.26 -14.97 5.19
C LYS A 41 -5.52 -14.14 4.14
N ALA A 42 -4.26 -13.78 4.39
CA ALA A 42 -3.45 -13.08 3.41
C ALA A 42 -3.15 -13.97 2.20
N GLU A 43 -2.83 -15.25 2.43
CA GLU A 43 -2.57 -16.24 1.38
C GLU A 43 -3.77 -16.38 0.43
N GLY A 44 -4.98 -16.59 0.95
CA GLY A 44 -6.17 -16.70 0.10
C GLY A 44 -6.47 -15.43 -0.72
N LEU A 45 -6.10 -14.24 -0.23
CA LEU A 45 -6.23 -13.00 -1.01
C LEU A 45 -5.14 -12.88 -2.08
N MET A 46 -3.93 -13.33 -1.78
CA MET A 46 -2.76 -13.26 -2.67
C MET A 46 -2.88 -14.17 -3.89
N GLU A 47 -3.82 -15.12 -3.90
CA GLU A 47 -4.10 -15.96 -5.07
C GLU A 47 -4.59 -15.17 -6.29
N ARG A 48 -5.30 -14.06 -6.07
CA ARG A 48 -5.98 -13.29 -7.14
C ARG A 48 -5.61 -11.82 -7.19
N HIS A 49 -5.06 -11.31 -6.10
CA HIS A 49 -4.77 -9.90 -5.93
C HIS A 49 -3.41 -9.74 -5.31
N GLU A 50 -2.75 -8.63 -5.59
CA GLU A 50 -1.62 -8.28 -4.76
C GLU A 50 -2.08 -7.71 -3.41
N VAL A 51 -1.53 -8.19 -2.29
CA VAL A 51 -1.80 -7.60 -0.97
C VAL A 51 -0.69 -6.60 -0.60
N LEU A 52 -1.06 -5.33 -0.47
CA LEU A 52 -0.16 -4.22 -0.19
C LEU A 52 -0.61 -3.42 1.04
N PHE A 53 0.34 -2.82 1.75
CA PHE A 53 0.09 -1.97 2.91
C PHE A 53 0.43 -0.51 2.62
N TYR A 54 -0.50 0.41 2.88
CA TYR A 54 -0.27 1.86 2.84
C TYR A 54 -0.05 2.43 4.24
N GLY A 55 0.48 3.65 4.30
CA GLY A 55 0.80 4.33 5.57
C GLY A 55 2.27 4.25 5.96
N SER A 56 3.14 3.87 5.04
CA SER A 56 4.58 3.79 5.24
C SER A 56 5.32 4.92 4.52
N PRO A 57 6.45 5.44 5.05
CA PRO A 57 7.30 6.40 4.34
C PRO A 57 7.88 5.83 3.03
N TYR A 58 7.84 4.51 2.84
CA TYR A 58 8.31 3.87 1.61
C TYR A 58 7.21 3.75 0.53
N GLY A 59 6.00 4.24 0.78
CA GLY A 59 4.83 4.02 -0.07
C GLY A 59 4.11 2.73 0.30
N LEU A 60 3.81 1.90 -0.70
CA LEU A 60 3.17 0.60 -0.56
C LEU A 60 4.19 -0.47 -0.20
N ILE A 61 3.87 -1.24 0.84
CA ILE A 61 4.67 -2.37 1.29
C ILE A 61 3.96 -3.68 0.95
N PRO A 62 4.60 -4.60 0.22
CA PRO A 62 4.07 -5.94 -0.03
C PRO A 62 3.84 -6.74 1.24
N TYR A 63 2.79 -7.56 1.29
CA TYR A 63 2.61 -8.49 2.41
C TYR A 63 3.84 -9.37 2.63
N THR A 64 4.41 -9.92 1.55
CA THR A 64 5.60 -10.79 1.57
C THR A 64 6.85 -10.11 2.11
N LEU A 65 6.93 -8.77 2.03
CA LEU A 65 8.08 -8.00 2.52
C LEU A 65 7.80 -7.29 3.85
N ARG A 66 6.57 -7.32 4.36
CA ARG A 66 6.15 -6.55 5.55
C ARG A 66 7.03 -6.79 6.77
N TYR A 67 7.50 -8.02 6.95
CA TYR A 67 8.32 -8.41 8.11
C TYR A 67 9.83 -8.33 7.85
N THR A 68 10.25 -7.85 6.68
CA THR A 68 11.66 -7.76 6.29
C THR A 68 12.24 -6.36 6.57
N TYR A 69 13.55 -6.29 6.83
CA TYR A 69 14.25 -5.02 6.93
C TYR A 69 14.29 -4.31 5.56
N PRO A 70 14.06 -2.99 5.48
CA PRO A 70 13.87 -2.03 6.58
C PRO A 70 12.42 -1.83 7.03
N PHE A 71 11.45 -2.49 6.39
CA PHE A 71 10.02 -2.21 6.54
C PHE A 71 9.46 -2.55 7.92
N SER A 72 9.97 -3.60 8.56
CA SER A 72 9.52 -4.02 9.89
C SER A 72 10.20 -3.32 11.06
N GLN A 73 11.36 -2.69 10.83
CA GLN A 73 12.25 -2.20 11.90
C GLN A 73 12.48 -0.69 11.88
N THR A 74 12.02 0.02 10.85
CA THR A 74 12.18 1.47 10.80
C THR A 74 11.08 2.13 11.61
N ASN A 75 11.45 2.72 12.75
CA ASN A 75 10.53 3.54 13.53
C ASN A 75 10.47 4.96 12.95
N TYR A 76 9.28 5.42 12.61
CA TYR A 76 9.02 6.78 12.13
C TYR A 76 7.87 7.41 12.93
N PRO A 77 7.91 8.73 13.18
CA PRO A 77 6.78 9.44 13.74
C PRO A 77 5.58 9.31 12.80
N LYS A 78 4.41 8.96 13.33
CA LYS A 78 3.17 8.87 12.53
C LYS A 78 2.80 10.21 11.87
N THR A 79 3.23 11.33 12.46
CA THR A 79 3.05 12.67 11.89
C THR A 79 3.75 12.82 10.56
N LEU A 80 4.83 12.06 10.30
CA LEU A 80 5.57 12.09 9.05
C LEU A 80 4.70 11.73 7.84
N ILE A 81 3.69 10.86 8.04
CA ILE A 81 2.74 10.50 6.98
C ILE A 81 1.91 11.71 6.54
N ILE A 82 1.56 12.58 7.48
CA ILE A 82 0.78 13.79 7.21
C ILE A 82 1.69 14.91 6.70
N GLU A 83 2.83 15.12 7.36
CA GLU A 83 3.82 16.16 7.01
C GLU A 83 4.37 15.98 5.59
N CYS A 84 4.42 14.74 5.12
CA CYS A 84 4.95 14.40 3.80
C CYS A 84 3.91 13.67 2.93
N LEU A 85 2.64 13.99 3.14
CA LEU A 85 1.51 13.35 2.46
C LEU A 85 1.69 13.30 0.93
N ASP A 86 1.99 14.43 0.31
CA ASP A 86 2.15 14.52 -1.14
C ASP A 86 3.30 13.65 -1.67
N GLU A 87 4.46 13.69 -1.01
CA GLU A 87 5.63 12.89 -1.41
C GLU A 87 5.34 11.39 -1.29
N ILE A 88 4.61 10.98 -0.26
CA ILE A 88 4.21 9.57 -0.06
C ILE A 88 3.18 9.16 -1.11
N LEU A 89 2.19 10.02 -1.41
CA LEU A 89 1.19 9.76 -2.45
C LEU A 89 1.85 9.64 -3.82
N GLU A 90 2.77 10.52 -4.17
CA GLU A 90 3.52 10.45 -5.43
C GLU A 90 4.30 9.13 -5.56
N GLU A 91 4.94 8.69 -4.48
CA GLU A 91 5.63 7.41 -4.44
C GLU A 91 4.65 6.23 -4.63
N ILE A 92 3.51 6.24 -3.94
CA ILE A 92 2.46 5.22 -4.08
C ILE A 92 1.94 5.17 -5.52
N LEU A 93 1.62 6.32 -6.12
CA LEU A 93 1.12 6.40 -7.49
C LEU A 93 2.18 5.97 -8.51
N ARG A 94 3.46 6.24 -8.24
CA ARG A 94 4.56 5.74 -9.05
C ARG A 94 4.65 4.21 -8.98
N GLN A 95 4.52 3.62 -7.79
CA GLN A 95 4.49 2.17 -7.60
C GLN A 95 3.30 1.54 -8.33
N PHE A 96 2.11 2.16 -8.24
CA PHE A 96 0.91 1.73 -8.98
C PHE A 96 1.11 1.74 -10.49
N ARG A 97 1.63 2.84 -11.04
CA ARG A 97 1.89 2.97 -12.48
C ARG A 97 2.90 1.95 -12.98
N ILE A 98 4.01 1.78 -12.27
CA ILE A 98 5.06 0.82 -12.65
C ILE A 98 4.53 -0.62 -12.56
N ALA A 99 3.71 -0.92 -11.56
CA ALA A 99 3.07 -2.22 -11.43
C ALA A 99 1.97 -2.49 -12.46
N GLY A 100 1.43 -1.45 -13.09
CA GLY A 100 0.38 -1.58 -14.10
C GLY A 100 -0.99 -1.97 -13.54
N TYR A 101 -1.26 -1.79 -12.24
CA TYR A 101 -2.56 -2.14 -11.66
C TYR A 101 -3.68 -1.26 -12.23
N ARG A 102 -4.77 -1.90 -12.64
CA ARG A 102 -5.98 -1.22 -13.13
C ARG A 102 -7.09 -1.14 -12.10
N ARG A 103 -7.04 -1.99 -11.07
CA ARG A 103 -8.04 -2.01 -10.00
C ARG A 103 -7.42 -2.00 -8.61
N ALA A 104 -8.00 -1.23 -7.70
CA ALA A 104 -7.61 -1.16 -6.30
C ALA A 104 -8.81 -1.41 -5.37
N TYR A 105 -8.65 -2.34 -4.43
CA TYR A 105 -9.58 -2.56 -3.34
C TYR A 105 -8.99 -1.96 -2.07
N ILE A 106 -9.57 -0.87 -1.56
CA ILE A 106 -8.95 -0.09 -0.47
C ILE A 106 -9.73 -0.28 0.82
N MET A 107 -9.05 -0.78 1.85
CA MET A 107 -9.62 -0.92 3.18
C MET A 107 -9.56 0.39 3.93
N ARG A 108 -10.70 0.80 4.51
CA ARG A 108 -10.76 2.00 5.34
C ARG A 108 -9.84 1.93 6.56
N ALA A 109 -9.03 2.95 6.74
CA ALA A 109 -8.24 3.19 7.93
C ALA A 109 -9.14 3.57 9.11
N ARG A 110 -8.86 2.98 10.27
CA ARG A 110 -9.48 3.38 11.54
C ARG A 110 -8.72 4.51 12.23
N SER A 111 -7.48 4.75 11.81
CA SER A 111 -6.64 5.76 12.45
C SER A 111 -6.71 7.10 11.72
N ARG A 112 -6.93 8.18 12.47
CA ARG A 112 -7.10 9.54 11.93
C ARG A 112 -5.98 9.98 10.97
N HIS A 113 -4.73 9.62 11.26
CA HIS A 113 -3.59 10.00 10.41
C HIS A 113 -3.56 9.25 9.07
N LEU A 114 -4.12 8.03 9.03
CA LEU A 114 -4.20 7.25 7.81
C LEU A 114 -5.47 7.55 7.00
N MET A 115 -6.54 8.02 7.64
CA MET A 115 -7.78 8.42 6.95
C MET A 115 -7.51 9.49 5.89
N ARG A 116 -6.75 10.55 6.23
CA ARG A 116 -6.40 11.59 5.26
C ARG A 116 -5.54 11.06 4.10
N LEU A 117 -4.61 10.16 4.39
CA LEU A 117 -3.81 9.51 3.34
C LEU A 117 -4.68 8.65 2.43
N GLU A 118 -5.61 7.89 3.00
CA GLU A 118 -6.54 7.04 2.28
C GLU A 118 -7.46 7.85 1.37
N GLU A 119 -8.10 8.90 1.88
CA GLU A 119 -9.01 9.76 1.12
C GLU A 119 -8.31 10.35 -0.11
N GLU A 120 -7.10 10.90 0.08
CA GLU A 120 -6.31 11.45 -1.02
C GLU A 120 -5.80 10.36 -1.97
N LEU A 121 -5.45 9.18 -1.45
CA LEU A 121 -5.02 8.05 -2.27
C LEU A 121 -6.16 7.56 -3.18
N VAL A 122 -7.36 7.40 -2.63
CA VAL A 122 -8.56 7.02 -3.38
C VAL A 122 -8.81 8.03 -4.50
N ARG A 123 -8.78 9.33 -4.19
CA ARG A 123 -8.97 10.40 -5.16
C ARG A 123 -7.96 10.32 -6.30
N ARG A 124 -6.66 10.28 -5.97
CA ARG A 124 -5.59 10.29 -6.99
C ARG A 124 -5.52 9.00 -7.82
N LEU A 125 -5.89 7.86 -7.24
CA LEU A 125 -6.00 6.61 -8.00
C LEU A 125 -7.13 6.68 -9.03
N ARG A 126 -8.28 7.23 -8.66
CA ARG A 126 -9.39 7.47 -9.61
C ARG A 126 -8.98 8.46 -10.70
N GLU A 127 -8.28 9.54 -10.37
CA GLU A 127 -7.72 10.49 -11.34
C GLU A 127 -6.70 9.84 -12.30
N LEU A 128 -5.98 8.81 -11.84
CA LEU A 128 -5.07 8.00 -12.66
C LEU A 128 -5.81 6.99 -13.55
N GLY A 129 -7.14 6.88 -13.45
CA GLY A 129 -7.95 5.92 -14.20
C GLY A 129 -7.98 4.51 -13.59
N VAL A 130 -7.57 4.37 -12.32
CA VAL A 130 -7.69 3.11 -11.59
C VAL A 130 -9.12 2.96 -11.07
N GLU A 131 -9.72 1.78 -11.26
CA GLU A 131 -11.00 1.43 -10.66
C GLU A 131 -10.81 1.21 -9.16
N VAL A 132 -11.45 2.03 -8.32
CA VAL A 132 -11.26 1.98 -6.86
C VAL A 132 -12.56 1.57 -6.16
N GLU A 133 -12.52 0.42 -5.49
CA GLU A 133 -13.58 -0.04 -4.58
C GLU A 133 -13.13 0.12 -3.12
N GLU A 134 -13.92 0.84 -2.33
CA GLU A 134 -13.69 1.01 -0.89
C GLU A 134 -14.34 -0.13 -0.11
N LEU A 135 -13.56 -0.76 0.78
CA LEU A 135 -13.98 -1.89 1.59
C LEU A 135 -14.11 -1.48 3.06
N LYS A 136 -15.17 -1.99 3.70
CA LYS A 136 -15.43 -1.87 5.14
C LYS A 136 -14.85 -3.05 5.92
N ASP A 137 -14.80 -4.23 5.31
CA ASP A 137 -14.23 -5.45 5.90
C ASP A 137 -13.56 -6.28 4.81
N VAL A 138 -12.39 -6.85 5.12
CA VAL A 138 -11.65 -7.76 4.23
C VAL A 138 -12.51 -8.98 3.86
N ARG A 139 -13.47 -9.38 4.71
CA ARG A 139 -14.44 -10.45 4.43
C ARG A 139 -15.27 -10.19 3.16
N GLN A 140 -15.45 -8.94 2.75
CA GLN A 140 -16.17 -8.60 1.53
C GLN A 140 -15.44 -9.09 0.27
N LEU A 141 -14.13 -9.30 0.35
CA LEU A 141 -13.34 -9.88 -0.73
C LEU A 141 -13.35 -11.41 -0.72
N THR A 142 -13.48 -12.04 0.45
CA THR A 142 -13.53 -13.50 0.55
C THR A 142 -14.92 -14.05 0.26
N ALA A 143 -15.99 -13.35 0.66
CA ALA A 143 -17.38 -13.79 0.47
C ALA A 143 -17.92 -13.60 -0.97
N ARG A 144 -17.22 -12.84 -1.82
CA ARG A 144 -17.54 -12.73 -3.26
C ARG A 144 -16.95 -13.87 -4.09
N ASN A 145 -16.24 -14.79 -3.44
CA ASN A 145 -15.50 -15.87 -4.08
C ASN A 145 -16.06 -17.27 -3.71
N GLU A 146 -17.21 -17.33 -3.03
CA GLU A 146 -18.06 -18.53 -2.89
C GLU A 146 -19.26 -18.40 -3.85
#